data_AF-A0A7C6KBP4-F1
#
_entry.id   AF-A0A7C6KBP4-F1
#
_cell.length_a   1.000
_cell.length_b   1.000
_cell.length_c   1.000
_cell.angle_alpha   90.00
_cell.angle_beta   90.00
_cell.angle_gamma   90.00
#
_symmetry.space_group_name_H-M   'P 1'
#
loop_
_entity.id
_entity.type
_entity.pdbx_description
1 polymer ?
#
loop_
_entity_poly.entity_id
_entity_poly.type
_entity_poly.pdbx_seq_one_letter_code
_entity_poly.pdbx_strand_id
1 'polypeptide(L)'
;MGDMPTIEELLQAAVDARMQGDEVQWNLGAICQVLHELMDMSKGSIASTLGCSTQKVTQLIRTWKVFPTEADRVPELTWEHHEIASRTEDPSTFIAMASDNEWSAREARAAIRSEKPEEEAAMERAKRAKNLCTKVIQDGGEAAAWLAEELAGVI
;
A
#
# COMPACT_ATOMS: atom_id res chain seq x y z
N MET A 1 32.08 15.52 30.32
CA MET A 1 31.15 16.05 29.31
C MET A 1 31.54 15.35 28.02
N GLY A 2 30.71 14.44 27.52
CA GLY A 2 31.04 13.69 26.29
C GLY A 2 31.15 14.67 25.13
N ASP A 3 32.08 14.40 24.23
CA ASP A 3 32.26 15.22 23.04
C ASP A 3 30.94 15.25 22.23
N MET A 4 30.61 16.41 21.67
CA MET A 4 29.36 16.56 20.92
C MET A 4 29.52 15.89 19.56
N PRO A 5 28.57 15.04 19.13
CA PRO A 5 28.62 14.42 17.82
C PRO A 5 28.74 15.48 16.72
N THR A 6 29.57 15.18 15.73
CA THR A 6 29.72 16.00 14.53
C THR A 6 28.47 15.94 13.64
N ILE A 7 28.33 16.89 12.71
CA ILE A 7 27.22 16.90 11.74
C ILE A 7 27.21 15.62 10.90
N GLU A 8 28.38 15.15 10.47
CA GLU A 8 28.51 13.93 9.65
C GLU A 8 28.03 12.69 10.41
N GLU A 9 28.41 12.55 11.68
CA GLU A 9 27.93 11.45 12.54
C GLU A 9 26.41 11.49 12.75
N LEU A 10 25.83 12.69 12.92
CA LEU A 10 24.38 12.85 13.07
C LEU A 10 23.63 12.52 11.77
N LEU A 11 24.18 12.91 10.62
CA LEU A 11 23.59 12.59 9.31
C LEU A 11 23.66 11.09 9.04
N GLN A 12 24.79 10.44 9.32
CA GLN A 12 24.91 8.99 9.18
C GLN A 12 23.93 8.25 10.10
N ALA A 13 23.83 8.65 11.36
CA ALA A 13 22.88 8.07 12.31
C ALA A 13 21.42 8.25 11.83
N ALA A 14 21.09 9.38 11.20
CA ALA A 14 19.77 9.61 10.62
C ALA A 14 19.50 8.70 9.41
N VAL A 15 20.48 8.47 8.54
CA VAL A 15 20.38 7.54 7.41
C VAL A 15 20.18 6.10 7.91
N ASP A 16 20.96 5.68 8.90
CA ASP A 16 20.90 4.33 9.47
C ASP A 16 19.54 4.08 10.14
N ALA A 17 19.07 5.03 10.96
CA ALA A 17 17.75 4.94 11.60
C ALA A 17 16.61 4.83 10.58
N ARG A 18 16.72 5.56 9.46
CA ARG A 18 15.77 5.46 8.34
C ARG A 18 15.82 4.08 7.68
N MET A 19 17.03 3.58 7.36
CA MET A 19 17.20 2.26 6.73
C MET A 19 16.65 1.14 7.62
N GLN A 20 16.89 1.22 8.92
CA GLN A 20 16.32 0.28 9.89
C GLN A 20 14.79 0.35 9.91
N GLY A 21 14.20 1.54 9.78
CA GLY A 21 12.76 1.74 9.63
C GLY A 21 12.19 1.02 8.40
N ASP A 22 12.88 1.07 7.27
CA ASP A 22 12.48 0.41 6.03
C ASP A 22 12.62 -1.12 6.12
N GLU A 23 13.71 -1.63 6.69
CA GLU A 23 13.87 -3.07 6.95
C GLU A 23 12.75 -3.64 7.81
N VAL A 24 12.31 -2.89 8.83
CA VAL A 24 11.15 -3.28 9.65
C VAL A 24 9.89 -3.39 8.79
N GLN A 25 9.67 -2.52 7.81
CA GLN A 25 8.52 -2.63 6.91
C GLN A 25 8.62 -3.88 6.02
N TRP A 26 9.80 -4.20 5.49
CA TRP A 26 10.03 -5.43 4.72
C TRP A 26 9.71 -6.68 5.54
N ASN A 27 10.23 -6.75 6.77
CA ASN A 27 9.96 -7.85 7.68
C ASN A 27 8.47 -7.96 8.03
N LEU A 28 7.80 -6.83 8.32
CA LEU A 28 6.36 -6.81 8.57
C LEU A 28 5.55 -7.27 7.36
N GLY A 29 5.98 -6.91 6.15
CA GLY A 29 5.37 -7.38 4.90
C GLY A 29 5.42 -8.90 4.77
N ALA A 30 6.60 -9.49 4.96
CA ALA A 30 6.81 -10.93 4.94
C ALA A 30 5.95 -11.66 5.99
N ILE A 31 5.99 -11.18 7.24
CA ILE A 31 5.21 -11.76 8.35
C ILE A 31 3.71 -11.67 8.07
N CYS A 32 3.21 -10.51 7.65
CA CYS A 32 1.79 -10.33 7.34
C CYS A 32 1.33 -11.24 6.19
N GLN A 33 2.19 -11.47 5.19
CA GLN A 33 1.87 -12.37 4.07
C GLN A 33 1.74 -13.81 4.57
N VAL A 34 2.68 -14.29 5.39
CA VAL A 34 2.60 -15.64 5.99
C VAL A 34 1.37 -15.79 6.87
N LEU A 35 1.11 -14.84 7.78
CA LEU A 35 -0.05 -14.87 8.67
C LEU A 35 -1.37 -14.93 7.87
N HIS A 36 -1.46 -14.19 6.76
CA HIS A 36 -2.68 -14.14 5.96
C HIS A 36 -2.84 -15.36 5.05
N GLU A 37 -1.81 -15.72 4.28
CA GLU A 37 -1.94 -16.71 3.19
C GLU A 37 -1.66 -18.14 3.64
N LEU A 38 -0.80 -18.34 4.65
CA LEU A 38 -0.44 -19.68 5.14
C LEU A 38 -1.15 -20.04 6.44
N MET A 39 -1.48 -19.05 7.27
CA MET A 39 -2.16 -19.27 8.56
C MET A 39 -3.63 -18.86 8.55
N ASP A 40 -4.16 -18.45 7.39
CA ASP A 40 -5.57 -18.09 7.17
C ASP A 40 -6.12 -17.02 8.15
N MET A 41 -5.25 -16.15 8.67
CA MET A 41 -5.70 -15.04 9.51
C MET A 41 -6.31 -13.96 8.63
N SER A 42 -7.46 -13.42 9.04
CA SER A 42 -8.03 -12.27 8.35
C SER A 42 -7.13 -11.04 8.52
N LYS A 43 -7.03 -10.20 7.48
CA LYS A 43 -6.26 -8.94 7.52
C LYS A 43 -6.71 -8.02 8.66
N GLY A 44 -8.00 -8.05 9.03
CA GLY A 44 -8.55 -7.29 10.15
C GLY A 44 -8.08 -7.79 11.51
N SER A 45 -7.94 -9.12 11.69
CA SER A 45 -7.37 -9.70 12.91
C SER A 45 -5.90 -9.32 13.06
N ILE A 46 -5.12 -9.45 11.98
CA ILE A 46 -3.70 -9.04 11.96
C ILE A 46 -3.57 -7.55 12.32
N ALA A 47 -4.41 -6.69 11.71
CA ALA A 47 -4.39 -5.26 11.97
C ALA A 47 -4.68 -4.91 13.43
N SER A 48 -5.68 -5.57 14.03
CA SER A 48 -6.02 -5.43 15.45
C SER A 48 -4.84 -5.81 16.36
N THR A 49 -4.18 -6.94 16.08
CA THR A 49 -2.99 -7.40 16.83
C THR A 49 -1.82 -6.42 16.74
N LEU A 50 -1.60 -5.83 15.56
CA LEU A 50 -0.51 -4.87 15.33
C LEU A 50 -0.86 -3.44 15.76
N GLY A 51 -2.09 -3.15 16.18
CA GLY A 51 -2.54 -1.81 16.53
C GLY A 51 -2.53 -0.84 15.33
N CYS A 52 -2.82 -1.34 14.12
CA CYS A 52 -2.83 -0.54 12.89
C CYS A 52 -4.12 -0.74 12.07
N SER A 53 -4.23 -0.09 10.92
CA SER A 53 -5.39 -0.24 10.05
C SER A 53 -5.27 -1.48 9.16
N THR A 54 -6.41 -2.09 8.79
CA THR A 54 -6.48 -3.17 7.79
C THR A 54 -5.85 -2.74 6.45
N GLN A 55 -5.95 -1.45 6.12
CA GLN A 55 -5.34 -0.87 4.93
C GLN A 55 -3.80 -0.93 4.99
N LYS A 56 -3.20 -0.68 6.16
CA LYS A 56 -1.74 -0.80 6.35
C LYS A 56 -1.29 -2.24 6.17
N VAL A 57 -1.99 -3.21 6.74
CA VAL A 57 -1.70 -4.65 6.52
C VAL A 57 -1.82 -5.02 5.05
N THR A 58 -2.85 -4.52 4.36
CA THR A 58 -3.04 -4.76 2.93
C THR A 58 -1.88 -4.18 2.10
N GLN A 59 -1.40 -2.98 2.44
CA GLN A 59 -0.23 -2.37 1.80
C GLN A 59 1.03 -3.19 2.04
N LEU A 60 1.30 -3.57 3.30
CA LEU A 60 2.46 -4.40 3.69
C LEU A 60 2.52 -5.70 2.88
N ILE A 61 1.40 -6.44 2.84
CA ILE A 61 1.31 -7.69 2.08
C ILE A 61 1.52 -7.45 0.59
N ARG A 62 0.85 -6.45 0.01
CA ARG A 62 0.95 -6.18 -1.43
C ARG A 62 2.38 -5.82 -1.82
N THR A 63 2.99 -4.85 -1.13
CA THR A 63 4.36 -4.41 -1.44
C THR A 63 5.35 -5.56 -1.33
N TRP A 64 5.25 -6.39 -0.28
CA TRP A 64 6.10 -7.57 -0.12
C TRP A 64 5.93 -8.57 -1.26
N LYS A 65 4.69 -8.84 -1.69
CA LYS A 65 4.43 -9.77 -2.80
C LYS A 65 5.00 -9.30 -4.13
N VAL A 66 5.08 -7.99 -4.34
CA VAL A 66 5.65 -7.40 -5.55
C VAL A 66 7.18 -7.37 -5.49
N PHE A 67 7.76 -7.09 -4.31
CA PHE A 67 9.21 -6.92 -4.11
C PHE A 67 9.75 -7.84 -2.98
N PRO A 68 9.63 -9.17 -3.11
CA PRO A 68 9.90 -10.10 -2.01
C PRO A 68 11.39 -10.24 -1.69
N THR A 69 12.28 -10.05 -2.65
CA THR A 69 13.72 -10.18 -2.45
C THR A 69 14.42 -8.83 -2.57
N GLU A 70 15.64 -8.74 -2.06
CA GLU A 70 16.48 -7.54 -2.23
C GLU A 70 16.78 -7.24 -3.70
N ALA A 71 16.86 -8.26 -4.56
CA ALA A 71 17.10 -8.09 -5.99
C ALA A 71 15.91 -7.46 -6.74
N ASP A 72 14.70 -7.58 -6.18
CA ASP A 72 13.50 -6.94 -6.73
C ASP A 72 13.40 -5.47 -6.29
N ARG A 73 14.20 -5.06 -5.30
CA ARG A 73 14.15 -3.73 -4.69
C ARG A 73 15.22 -2.84 -5.26
N VAL A 74 14.96 -1.55 -5.19
CA VAL A 74 15.88 -0.48 -5.58
C VAL A 74 16.49 0.11 -4.30
N PRO A 75 17.77 -0.18 -3.97
CA PRO A 75 18.38 0.13 -2.67
C PRO A 75 18.38 1.61 -2.28
N GLU A 76 18.48 2.50 -3.27
CA GLU A 76 18.48 3.94 -3.11
C GLU A 76 17.09 4.52 -2.79
N LEU A 77 16.03 3.76 -3.07
CA LEU A 77 14.64 4.16 -2.84
C LEU A 77 14.07 3.57 -1.54
N THR A 78 13.20 4.34 -0.91
CA THR A 78 12.58 3.94 0.36
C THR A 78 11.47 2.91 0.16
N TRP A 79 11.07 2.24 1.25
CA TRP A 79 9.87 1.40 1.28
C TRP A 79 8.64 2.11 0.67
N GLU A 80 8.48 3.41 0.92
CA GLU A 80 7.35 4.19 0.43
C GLU A 80 7.28 4.24 -1.10
N HIS A 81 8.42 4.32 -1.80
CA HIS A 81 8.47 4.26 -3.27
C HIS A 81 8.00 2.91 -3.79
N HIS A 82 8.46 1.83 -3.15
CA HIS A 82 8.04 0.48 -3.49
C HIS A 82 6.54 0.28 -3.18
N GLU A 83 6.04 0.85 -2.09
CA GLU A 83 4.62 0.80 -1.74
C GLU A 83 3.73 1.54 -2.75
N ILE A 84 4.23 2.65 -3.29
CA ILE A 84 3.62 3.42 -4.38
C ILE A 84 3.64 2.58 -5.66
N ALA A 85 4.81 2.10 -6.07
CA ALA A 85 5.01 1.28 -7.27
C ALA A 85 4.15 0.00 -7.25
N SER A 86 3.96 -0.64 -6.09
CA SER A 86 3.12 -1.84 -5.94
C SER A 86 1.64 -1.64 -6.35
N ARG A 87 1.22 -0.41 -6.63
CA ARG A 87 -0.15 -0.02 -7.02
C ARG A 87 -0.28 0.23 -8.53
N THR A 88 0.81 0.23 -9.27
CA THR A 88 0.80 0.36 -10.73
C THR A 88 0.56 -1.00 -11.39
N GLU A 89 0.30 -0.98 -12.69
CA GLU A 89 0.17 -2.20 -13.49
C GLU A 89 1.54 -2.87 -13.73
N ASP A 90 2.58 -2.06 -13.88
CA ASP A 90 3.97 -2.49 -14.00
C ASP A 90 4.85 -1.86 -12.89
N PRO A 91 4.93 -2.49 -11.71
CA PRO A 91 5.70 -1.96 -10.58
C PRO A 91 7.20 -1.89 -10.83
N SER A 92 7.76 -2.85 -11.58
CA SER A 92 9.20 -2.94 -11.84
C SER A 92 9.67 -1.82 -12.76
N THR A 93 8.92 -1.55 -13.84
CA THR A 93 9.23 -0.41 -14.71
C THR A 93 9.04 0.92 -13.98
N PHE A 94 7.98 1.04 -13.18
CA PHE A 94 7.70 2.26 -12.44
C PHE A 94 8.78 2.58 -11.39
N ILE A 95 9.22 1.59 -10.61
CA ILE A 95 10.23 1.81 -9.56
C ILE A 95 11.60 2.17 -10.17
N ALA A 96 11.95 1.58 -11.32
CA ALA A 96 13.15 1.94 -12.07
C ALA A 96 13.07 3.40 -12.56
N MET A 97 11.94 3.79 -13.17
CA MET A 97 11.71 5.17 -13.60
C MET A 97 11.79 6.16 -12.43
N ALA A 98 11.24 5.81 -11.26
CA ALA A 98 11.33 6.66 -10.07
C ALA A 98 12.79 6.85 -9.61
N SER A 99 13.64 5.82 -9.74
CA SER A 99 15.07 5.94 -9.44
C SER A 99 15.80 6.79 -10.47
N ASP A 100 15.62 6.48 -11.76
CA ASP A 100 16.29 7.17 -12.88
C ASP A 100 15.99 8.68 -12.90
N ASN A 101 14.80 9.08 -12.44
CA ASN A 101 14.37 10.47 -12.37
C ASN A 101 14.55 11.10 -10.97
N GLU A 102 15.16 10.38 -10.03
CA GLU A 102 15.39 10.82 -8.63
C GLU A 102 14.12 11.35 -7.96
N TRP A 103 12.97 10.72 -8.24
CA TRP A 103 11.70 11.19 -7.73
C TRP A 103 11.64 11.06 -6.21
N SER A 104 11.11 12.11 -5.57
CA SER A 104 10.61 11.99 -4.21
C SER A 104 9.35 11.11 -4.17
N ALA A 105 9.02 10.58 -2.99
CA ALA A 105 7.79 9.82 -2.79
C ALA A 105 6.52 10.66 -3.09
N ARG A 106 6.63 11.99 -3.08
CA ARG A 106 5.55 12.89 -3.49
C ARG A 106 5.38 12.92 -5.01
N GLU A 107 6.48 13.00 -5.74
CA GLU A 107 6.51 13.00 -7.21
C GLU A 107 6.07 11.64 -7.76
N ALA A 108 6.57 10.54 -7.19
CA ALA A 108 6.12 9.19 -7.53
C ALA A 108 4.59 9.03 -7.36
N ARG A 109 4.00 9.57 -6.29
CA ARG A 109 2.54 9.59 -6.12
C ARG A 109 1.81 10.44 -7.15
N ALA A 110 2.42 11.55 -7.58
CA ALA A 110 1.84 12.39 -8.61
C ALA A 110 1.83 11.66 -9.95
N ALA A 111 2.93 10.98 -10.30
CA ALA A 111 3.08 10.21 -11.54
C ALA A 111 2.00 9.11 -11.69
N ILE A 112 1.74 8.32 -10.64
CA ILE A 112 0.67 7.30 -10.67
C ILE A 112 -0.73 7.92 -10.92
N ARG A 113 -0.99 9.12 -10.39
CA ARG A 113 -2.29 9.78 -10.59
C ARG A 113 -2.46 10.31 -12.00
N SER A 114 -1.37 10.73 -12.66
CA SER A 114 -1.39 11.18 -14.05
C SER A 114 -1.45 10.02 -15.05
N GLU A 115 -0.91 8.85 -14.71
CA GLU A 115 -0.96 7.66 -15.58
C GLU A 115 -2.35 7.03 -15.67
N LYS A 116 -3.16 7.09 -14.60
CA LYS A 116 -4.54 6.57 -14.66
C LYS A 116 -5.43 7.58 -15.37
N PRO A 117 -5.97 7.28 -16.56
CA PRO A 117 -6.97 8.13 -17.18
C PRO A 117 -8.13 8.33 -16.20
N GLU A 118 -8.66 9.55 -16.13
CA GLU A 118 -9.77 9.90 -15.21
C GLU A 118 -10.96 8.93 -15.36
N GLU A 119 -11.18 8.44 -16.57
CA GLU A 119 -12.20 7.45 -16.93
C GLU A 119 -11.95 6.07 -16.31
N GLU A 120 -10.70 5.61 -16.25
CA GLU A 120 -10.34 4.36 -15.59
C GLU A 120 -10.51 4.46 -14.07
N ALA A 121 -10.11 5.60 -13.49
CA ALA A 121 -10.33 5.88 -12.08
C ALA A 121 -11.83 6.03 -11.72
N ALA A 122 -12.65 6.56 -12.62
CA ALA A 122 -14.10 6.57 -12.49
C ALA A 122 -14.68 5.15 -12.55
N MET A 123 -14.22 4.32 -13.48
CA MET A 123 -14.68 2.95 -13.65
C MET A 123 -14.34 2.06 -12.43
N GLU A 124 -13.14 2.19 -11.87
CA GLU A 124 -12.75 1.48 -10.65
C GLU A 124 -13.62 1.89 -9.44
N ARG A 125 -13.97 3.18 -9.32
CA ARG A 125 -14.93 3.64 -8.31
C ARG A 125 -16.31 3.00 -8.51
N ALA A 126 -16.79 2.94 -9.76
CA ALA A 126 -18.07 2.31 -10.09
C ALA A 126 -18.08 0.80 -9.75
N LYS A 127 -17.02 0.05 -10.08
CA LYS A 127 -16.89 -1.38 -9.74
C LYS A 127 -16.93 -1.61 -8.23
N ARG A 128 -16.23 -0.78 -7.44
CA ARG A 128 -16.26 -0.88 -5.97
C ARG A 128 -17.65 -0.61 -5.40
N ALA A 129 -18.31 0.44 -5.88
CA ALA A 129 -19.67 0.76 -5.49
C ALA A 129 -20.63 -0.40 -5.80
N LYS A 130 -20.55 -0.98 -7.01
CA LYS A 130 -21.32 -2.15 -7.41
C LYS A 130 -21.10 -3.34 -6.47
N ASN A 131 -19.85 -3.66 -6.15
CA ASN A 131 -19.53 -4.81 -5.29
C ASN A 131 -20.08 -4.63 -3.87
N LEU A 132 -19.98 -3.42 -3.31
CA LEU A 132 -20.56 -3.10 -2.01
C LEU A 132 -22.09 -3.23 -2.03
N CYS A 133 -22.76 -2.67 -3.05
CA CYS A 133 -24.21 -2.77 -3.19
C CYS A 133 -24.65 -4.22 -3.37
N THR A 134 -23.94 -4.98 -4.19
CA THR A 134 -24.21 -6.41 -4.44
C THR A 134 -24.15 -7.20 -3.15
N LYS A 135 -23.14 -6.95 -2.31
CA LYS A 135 -23.00 -7.62 -1.01
C LYS A 135 -24.18 -7.32 -0.09
N VAL A 136 -24.58 -6.05 0.04
CA VAL A 136 -25.74 -5.66 0.85
C VAL A 136 -27.03 -6.31 0.33
N ILE A 137 -27.24 -6.34 -0.99
CA ILE A 137 -28.42 -6.98 -1.59
C ILE A 137 -28.42 -8.50 -1.33
N GLN A 138 -27.26 -9.15 -1.40
CA GLN A 138 -27.11 -10.59 -1.14
C GLN A 138 -27.35 -10.96 0.33
N ASP A 139 -26.96 -10.09 1.26
CA ASP A 139 -27.18 -10.29 2.70
C ASP A 139 -28.68 -10.18 3.07
N GLY A 140 -29.49 -9.53 2.24
CA GLY A 140 -30.95 -9.46 2.36
C GLY A 140 -31.47 -8.53 3.46
N GLY A 141 -32.77 -8.61 3.75
CA GLY A 141 -33.43 -7.83 4.81
C GLY A 141 -33.86 -6.42 4.41
N GLU A 142 -34.21 -5.60 5.41
CA GLU A 142 -34.76 -4.26 5.23
C GLU A 142 -33.76 -3.31 4.53
N ALA A 143 -32.47 -3.41 4.90
CA ALA A 143 -31.42 -2.62 4.26
C ALA A 143 -31.22 -2.97 2.77
N ALA A 144 -31.37 -4.25 2.40
CA ALA A 144 -31.30 -4.69 1.01
C ALA A 144 -32.51 -4.20 0.19
N ALA A 145 -33.71 -4.26 0.77
CA ALA A 145 -34.94 -3.79 0.13
C ALA A 145 -34.90 -2.28 -0.12
N TRP A 146 -34.51 -1.50 0.90
CA TRP A 146 -34.33 -0.05 0.76
C TRP A 146 -33.27 0.29 -0.29
N LEU A 147 -32.10 -0.35 -0.24
CA LEU A 147 -31.02 -0.07 -1.20
C LEU A 147 -31.43 -0.41 -2.63
N ALA A 148 -32.19 -1.48 -2.85
CA ALA A 148 -32.68 -1.86 -4.17
C ALA A 148 -33.69 -0.85 -4.74
N GLU A 149 -34.59 -0.34 -3.90
CA GLU A 149 -35.56 0.70 -4.28
C GLU A 149 -34.88 2.02 -4.62
N GLU A 150 -33.95 2.48 -3.79
CA GLU A 150 -33.19 3.71 -4.04
C GLU A 150 -32.35 3.62 -5.33
N LEU A 151 -31.70 2.49 -5.57
CA LEU A 151 -30.95 2.29 -6.81
C LEU A 151 -31.87 2.29 -8.03
N ALA A 152 -33.07 1.71 -7.95
CA ALA A 152 -34.04 1.78 -9.05
C ALA A 152 -34.54 3.21 -9.33
N GLY A 153 -34.50 4.11 -8.34
CA GLY A 153 -34.84 5.53 -8.52
C GLY A 153 -33.73 6.40 -9.11
N VAL A 154 -32.49 5.91 -9.15
CA VAL A 154 -31.30 6.67 -9.57
C VAL A 154 -30.78 6.26 -10.96
N ILE A 155 -31.12 5.06 -11.44
CA ILE A 155 -30.63 4.49 -12.70
C ILE A 155 -31.65 4.65 -13.83
#